data_AF-A0A6A0HP64-F1
#
_entry.id   AF-A0A6A0HP64-F1
#
_cell.length_a   1.000
_cell.length_b   1.000
_cell.length_c   1.000
_cell.angle_alpha   90.00
_cell.angle_beta   90.00
_cell.angle_gamma   90.00
#
_symmetry.space_group_name_H-M   'P 1'
#
loop_
_entity.id
_entity.type
_entity.pdbx_description
1 polymer ?
#
loop_
_entity_poly.entity_id
_entity_poly.type
_entity_poly.pdbx_seq_one_letter_code
_entity_poly.pdbx_strand_id
1 'polypeptide(L)'
;MGFFLRGEEMNNEIDEFSLTYIQKPGIAPEAPGRYVSQESRTISRPQFHLSPNYPNPFRHFTQMPLHLGAPGRVSATIYNLQGQQIQSLYNGILFTGTHQLKWFGTTAAGQAASNGIYFLRVLVEADNGTIEVLSRELLLAR
;
A
#
# COMPACT_ATOMS: atom_id res chain seq x y z
N MET A 1 -4.77 -8.11 60.84
CA MET A 1 -4.24 -7.04 59.98
C MET A 1 -4.57 -7.42 58.52
N GLY A 2 -5.37 -6.61 57.81
CA GLY A 2 -5.81 -6.77 56.38
C GLY A 2 -6.86 -7.88 56.15
N PHE A 3 -8.16 -7.68 55.87
CA PHE A 3 -8.98 -6.92 54.88
C PHE A 3 -9.19 -7.59 53.49
N PHE A 4 -10.45 -8.05 53.25
CA PHE A 4 -11.34 -8.06 52.05
C PHE A 4 -10.85 -8.66 50.70
N LEU A 5 -11.47 -9.73 50.15
CA LEU A 5 -12.69 -9.90 49.30
C LEU A 5 -12.52 -9.70 47.76
N ARG A 6 -12.80 -10.80 47.02
CA ARG A 6 -13.72 -10.97 45.86
C ARG A 6 -13.31 -10.58 44.40
N GLY A 7 -13.62 -11.53 43.48
CA GLY A 7 -13.95 -11.34 42.04
C GLY A 7 -12.82 -11.74 41.09
N GLU A 8 -12.90 -12.86 40.35
CA GLU A 8 -13.38 -12.97 38.94
C GLU A 8 -12.84 -11.84 38.05
N GLU A 9 -12.16 -12.04 36.91
CA GLU A 9 -12.48 -12.89 35.77
C GLU A 9 -11.30 -12.79 34.74
N MET A 10 -11.39 -13.52 33.62
CA MET A 10 -10.73 -13.28 32.31
C MET A 10 -9.44 -14.02 31.91
N ASN A 11 -9.71 -15.10 31.16
CA ASN A 11 -9.27 -15.33 29.76
C ASN A 11 -7.79 -15.50 29.42
N ASN A 12 -7.42 -16.79 29.33
CA ASN A 12 -6.63 -17.43 28.27
C ASN A 12 -5.59 -16.56 27.54
N GLU A 13 -4.42 -16.47 28.16
CA GLU A 13 -3.14 -16.41 27.46
C GLU A 13 -2.87 -17.82 26.89
N ILE A 14 -2.88 -17.95 25.56
CA ILE A 14 -2.31 -19.14 24.91
C ILE A 14 -0.87 -18.77 24.57
N ASP A 15 0.03 -19.11 25.50
CA ASP A 15 1.42 -19.36 25.19
C ASP A 15 1.64 -20.86 25.36
N GLU A 16 2.13 -21.54 24.33
CA GLU A 16 3.15 -22.58 24.46
C GLU A 16 3.35 -23.30 23.13
N PHE A 17 4.45 -22.94 22.48
CA PHE A 17 5.23 -23.86 21.69
C PHE A 17 5.59 -25.09 22.53
N SER A 18 5.16 -26.28 22.11
CA SER A 18 5.91 -27.52 22.33
C SER A 18 5.52 -28.59 21.30
N LEU A 19 6.39 -28.74 20.30
CA LEU A 19 6.40 -29.89 19.40
C LEU A 19 6.94 -31.10 20.14
N THR A 20 6.21 -32.21 20.16
CA THR A 20 6.83 -33.54 20.26
C THR A 20 6.12 -34.50 19.33
N TYR A 21 6.85 -34.90 18.28
CA TYR A 21 6.42 -35.85 17.27
C TYR A 21 6.64 -37.27 17.80
N ILE A 22 5.57 -38.05 18.01
CA ILE A 22 5.68 -39.48 18.35
C ILE A 22 5.52 -40.30 17.07
N GLN A 23 6.61 -40.91 16.60
CA GLN A 23 6.60 -41.94 15.56
C GLN A 23 5.98 -43.24 16.12
N LYS A 24 4.91 -43.74 15.49
CA LYS A 24 4.46 -45.13 15.66
C LYS A 24 5.07 -46.01 14.54
N PRO A 25 5.65 -47.18 14.86
CA PRO A 25 6.17 -48.08 13.85
C PRO A 25 5.03 -48.90 13.22
N GLY A 26 5.05 -49.01 11.89
CA GLY A 26 4.27 -50.00 11.13
C GLY A 26 2.88 -49.56 10.68
N ILE A 27 2.82 -48.92 9.51
CA ILE A 27 1.92 -49.19 8.37
C ILE A 27 2.42 -48.32 7.19
N ALA A 28 2.64 -48.95 6.04
CA ALA A 28 2.71 -48.33 4.72
C ALA A 28 2.19 -49.38 3.71
N PRO A 29 1.71 -49.04 2.50
CA PRO A 29 1.15 -47.77 1.98
C PRO A 29 -0.13 -47.98 1.12
N GLU A 30 -1.15 -47.13 1.24
CA GLU A 30 -2.14 -46.98 0.17
C GLU A 30 -2.56 -45.51 -0.03
N ALA A 31 -2.06 -44.93 -1.13
CA ALA A 31 -2.56 -43.68 -1.72
C ALA A 31 -3.80 -44.01 -2.60
N PRO A 32 -4.77 -43.10 -2.83
CA PRO A 32 -4.49 -41.81 -3.44
C PRO A 32 -5.41 -40.68 -2.93
N GLY A 33 -5.00 -40.02 -1.84
CA GLY A 33 -5.58 -38.75 -1.42
C GLY A 33 -4.77 -37.59 -2.01
N ARG A 34 -5.12 -37.20 -3.25
CA ARG A 34 -4.85 -35.90 -3.89
C ARG A 34 -3.97 -34.94 -3.06
N TYR A 35 -2.66 -34.90 -3.34
CA TYR A 35 -1.86 -33.74 -2.94
C TYR A 35 -2.46 -32.55 -3.67
N VAL A 36 -3.26 -31.73 -2.97
CA VAL A 36 -3.62 -30.41 -3.47
C VAL A 36 -2.30 -29.66 -3.53
N SER A 37 -1.74 -29.55 -4.73
CA SER A 37 -0.66 -28.64 -5.03
C SER A 37 -1.10 -27.30 -4.45
N GLN A 38 -0.39 -26.82 -3.43
CA GLN A 38 -0.47 -25.40 -3.12
C GLN A 38 0.04 -24.72 -4.38
N GLU A 39 -0.88 -24.22 -5.21
CA GLU A 39 -0.54 -23.30 -6.26
C GLU A 39 0.19 -22.17 -5.57
N SER A 40 1.52 -22.19 -5.68
CA SER A 40 2.34 -21.03 -5.43
C SER A 40 1.73 -19.94 -6.28
N ARG A 41 0.92 -19.09 -5.65
CA ARG A 41 0.52 -17.83 -6.26
C ARG A 41 1.83 -17.10 -6.43
N THR A 42 2.42 -17.20 -7.62
CA THR A 42 3.48 -16.28 -8.02
C THR A 42 2.83 -14.91 -7.88
N ILE A 43 3.16 -14.21 -6.79
CA ILE A 43 2.72 -12.83 -6.59
C ILE A 43 3.43 -12.07 -7.70
N SER A 44 2.75 -11.91 -8.83
CA SER A 44 3.20 -11.06 -9.92
C SER A 44 3.27 -9.66 -9.33
N ARG A 45 4.49 -9.18 -9.04
CA ARG A 45 4.66 -7.82 -8.52
C ARG A 45 4.07 -6.88 -9.57
N PRO A 46 3.18 -5.94 -9.17
CA PRO A 46 2.59 -5.04 -10.14
C PRO A 46 3.70 -4.29 -10.87
N GLN A 47 3.61 -4.24 -12.19
CA GLN A 47 4.63 -3.63 -13.04
C GLN A 47 4.78 -2.14 -12.72
N PHE A 48 3.71 -1.49 -12.25
CA PHE A 48 3.72 -0.11 -11.80
C PHE A 48 3.15 -0.03 -10.39
N HIS A 49 3.73 0.83 -9.55
CA HIS A 49 3.31 0.91 -8.15
C HIS A 49 3.45 2.31 -7.59
N LEU A 50 2.38 2.81 -6.97
CA LEU A 50 2.38 4.07 -6.22
C LEU A 50 2.40 3.77 -4.72
N SER A 51 3.55 3.99 -4.10
CA SER A 51 3.77 3.76 -2.68
C SER A 51 2.89 4.68 -1.82
N PRO A 52 2.66 4.33 -0.54
CA PRO A 52 2.05 5.24 0.41
C PRO A 52 2.75 6.60 0.43
N ASN A 53 1.96 7.66 0.57
CA ASN A 53 2.51 8.99 0.69
C ASN A 53 3.10 9.20 2.09
N TYR A 54 4.20 9.92 2.19
CA TYR A 54 4.77 10.29 3.48
C TYR A 54 5.29 11.73 3.50
N PRO A 55 5.07 12.46 4.61
CA PRO A 55 4.22 12.08 5.75
C PRO A 55 2.72 12.01 5.41
N ASN A 56 1.94 11.26 6.19
CA ASN A 56 0.48 11.25 6.14
C ASN A 56 -0.09 11.15 7.57
N PRO A 57 -0.85 12.14 8.07
CA PRO A 57 -1.16 13.44 7.46
C PRO A 57 0.10 14.29 7.24
N PHE A 58 0.03 15.29 6.36
CA PHE A 58 1.13 16.23 6.15
C PHE A 58 0.73 17.68 6.39
N ARG A 59 1.71 18.49 6.81
CA ARG A 59 1.55 19.94 7.06
C ARG A 59 2.02 20.81 5.89
N HIS A 60 3.22 20.52 5.35
CA HIS A 60 3.88 21.38 4.36
C HIS A 60 4.09 20.69 3.02
N PHE A 61 4.43 19.40 3.02
CA PHE A 61 4.57 18.63 1.80
C PHE A 61 4.39 17.14 2.09
N THR A 62 4.07 16.39 1.06
CA THR A 62 4.13 14.93 1.06
C THR A 62 4.85 14.46 -0.19
N GLN A 63 5.48 13.29 -0.10
CA GLN A 63 6.12 12.62 -1.22
C GLN A 63 5.40 11.30 -1.50
N MET A 64 5.35 10.91 -2.75
CA MET A 64 4.77 9.64 -3.21
C MET A 64 5.76 8.95 -4.16
N PRO A 65 6.46 7.91 -3.70
CA PRO A 65 7.31 7.12 -4.58
C PRO A 65 6.47 6.38 -5.63
N LEU A 66 6.77 6.61 -6.89
CA LEU A 66 6.20 5.94 -8.05
C LEU A 66 7.25 5.01 -8.66
N HIS A 67 6.98 3.72 -8.68
CA HIS A 67 7.79 2.72 -9.35
C HIS A 67 7.23 2.43 -10.74
N LEU A 68 8.09 2.50 -11.76
CA LEU A 68 7.80 2.11 -13.13
C LEU A 68 8.62 0.88 -13.51
N GLY A 69 7.95 -0.20 -13.92
CA GLY A 69 8.59 -1.41 -14.43
C GLY A 69 8.96 -1.33 -15.91
N ALA A 70 8.45 -0.33 -16.64
CA ALA A 70 8.81 -0.01 -18.02
C ALA A 70 8.78 1.51 -18.22
N PRO A 71 9.56 2.05 -19.18
CA PRO A 71 9.44 3.46 -19.56
C PRO A 71 8.06 3.78 -20.13
N GLY A 72 7.64 5.03 -20.00
CA GLY A 72 6.32 5.47 -20.49
C GLY A 72 6.00 6.93 -20.24
N ARG A 73 4.91 7.39 -20.85
CA ARG A 73 4.32 8.69 -20.55
C ARG A 73 3.55 8.62 -19.23
N VAL A 74 3.83 9.56 -18.34
CA VAL A 74 3.20 9.67 -17.02
C VAL A 74 2.56 11.04 -16.86
N SER A 75 1.31 11.04 -16.40
CA SER A 75 0.60 12.24 -15.95
C SER A 75 0.21 12.07 -14.49
N ALA A 76 0.67 12.98 -13.62
CA ALA A 76 0.38 12.98 -12.20
C ALA A 76 -0.32 14.28 -11.81
N THR A 77 -1.56 14.18 -11.34
CA THR A 77 -2.42 15.35 -11.10
C THR A 77 -3.14 15.23 -9.76
N ILE A 78 -3.17 16.34 -9.01
CA ILE A 78 -3.88 16.50 -7.75
C ILE A 78 -5.27 17.06 -8.01
N TYR A 79 -6.28 16.46 -7.37
CA TYR A 79 -7.67 16.87 -7.39
C TYR A 79 -8.19 17.09 -5.97
N ASN A 80 -9.19 17.95 -5.81
CA ASN A 80 -9.96 18.05 -4.56
C ASN A 80 -11.17 17.09 -4.58
N LEU A 81 -11.94 17.08 -3.48
CA LEU A 81 -13.16 16.25 -3.34
C LEU A 81 -14.25 16.56 -4.38
N GLN A 82 -14.26 17.77 -4.95
CA GLN A 82 -15.19 18.16 -6.01
C GLN A 82 -14.71 17.70 -7.40
N GLY A 83 -13.59 17.00 -7.50
CA GLY A 83 -12.98 16.59 -8.77
C GLY A 83 -12.30 17.72 -9.53
N GLN A 84 -12.15 18.90 -8.91
CA GLN A 84 -11.46 20.02 -9.53
C GLN A 84 -9.96 19.77 -9.50
N GLN A 85 -9.30 20.00 -10.64
CA GLN A 85 -7.84 19.93 -10.73
C GLN A 85 -7.21 21.06 -9.91
N ILE A 86 -6.34 20.69 -8.98
CA ILE A 86 -5.62 21.60 -8.10
C ILE A 86 -4.25 21.92 -8.65
N GLN A 87 -3.48 20.90 -9.04
CA GLN A 87 -2.11 21.05 -9.55
C GLN A 87 -1.69 19.82 -10.34
N SER A 88 -0.99 20.02 -11.47
CA SER A 88 -0.24 18.93 -12.12
C SER A 88 1.17 18.87 -11.50
N LEU A 89 1.55 17.70 -10.98
CA LEU A 89 2.87 17.47 -10.41
C LEU A 89 3.89 17.04 -11.47
N TYR A 90 3.43 16.30 -12.47
CA TYR A 90 4.26 15.77 -13.53
C TYR A 90 3.42 15.51 -14.79
N ASN A 91 3.99 15.79 -15.95
CA ASN A 91 3.44 15.40 -17.24
C ASN A 91 4.59 15.23 -18.25
N GLY A 92 4.99 14.01 -18.54
CA GLY A 92 6.15 13.74 -19.38
C GLY A 92 6.50 12.27 -19.47
N ILE A 93 7.67 11.96 -20.04
CA ILE A 93 8.19 10.59 -20.11
C ILE A 93 9.01 10.29 -18.86
N LEU A 94 8.83 9.11 -18.27
CA LEU A 94 9.70 8.57 -17.23
C LEU A 94 10.29 7.25 -17.69
N PHE A 95 11.53 6.99 -17.29
CA PHE A 95 12.17 5.69 -17.52
C PHE A 95 11.82 4.69 -16.41
N THR A 96 12.15 3.43 -16.63
CA THR A 96 12.06 2.40 -15.59
C THR A 96 12.81 2.81 -14.32
N GLY A 97 12.29 2.42 -13.15
CA GLY A 97 12.84 2.75 -11.85
C GLY A 97 11.86 3.49 -10.94
N THR A 98 12.39 4.02 -9.83
CA THR A 98 11.60 4.72 -8.82
C THR A 98 11.77 6.23 -8.94
N HIS A 99 10.66 6.94 -8.99
CA HIS A 99 10.57 8.39 -9.12
C HIS A 99 9.81 8.97 -7.94
N GLN A 100 10.21 10.16 -7.50
CA GLN A 100 9.56 10.82 -6.38
C GLN A 100 8.62 11.92 -6.88
N LEU A 101 7.32 11.68 -6.76
CA LEU A 101 6.33 12.75 -6.89
C LEU A 101 6.31 13.52 -5.57
N LYS A 102 6.26 14.85 -5.62
CA LYS A 102 6.20 15.71 -4.43
C LYS A 102 5.14 16.77 -4.59
N TRP A 103 4.30 16.92 -3.57
CA TRP A 103 3.32 18.00 -3.50
C TRP A 103 3.56 18.86 -2.27
N PHE A 104 3.59 20.17 -2.46
CA PHE A 104 3.82 21.16 -1.40
C PHE A 104 2.52 21.72 -0.80
N GLY A 105 1.39 21.06 -1.03
CA GLY A 105 0.09 21.57 -0.56
C GLY A 105 -0.32 22.88 -1.24
N THR A 106 0.10 23.09 -2.49
CA THR A 106 -0.15 24.31 -3.27
C THR A 106 -1.11 24.06 -4.43
N THR A 107 -1.73 25.11 -4.95
CA THR A 107 -2.47 25.11 -6.22
C THR A 107 -1.54 25.40 -7.39
N ALA A 108 -2.04 25.26 -8.62
CA ALA A 108 -1.31 25.64 -9.83
C ALA A 108 -0.92 27.13 -9.87
N ALA A 109 -1.64 28.00 -9.15
CA ALA A 109 -1.31 29.42 -9.01
C ALA A 109 -0.23 29.69 -7.95
N GLY A 110 0.35 28.65 -7.33
CA GLY A 110 1.34 28.77 -6.26
C GLY A 110 0.77 29.16 -4.90
N GLN A 111 -0.56 29.28 -4.77
CA GLN A 111 -1.22 29.59 -3.51
C GLN A 111 -1.29 28.33 -2.64
N ALA A 112 -1.31 28.50 -1.32
CA ALA A 112 -1.61 27.38 -0.42
C ALA A 112 -3.02 26.84 -0.72
N ALA A 113 -3.13 25.52 -0.88
CA ALA A 113 -4.42 24.83 -0.91
C ALA A 113 -5.12 24.97 0.45
N SER A 114 -6.33 24.46 0.66
CA SER A 114 -7.00 24.44 1.98
C SER A 114 -6.66 23.17 2.75
N ASN A 115 -6.91 23.12 4.07
CA ASN A 115 -6.86 21.84 4.79
C ASN A 115 -7.98 20.93 4.27
N GLY A 116 -7.71 19.62 4.17
CA GLY A 116 -8.68 18.66 3.70
C GLY A 116 -8.08 17.47 2.94
N ILE A 117 -8.99 16.71 2.32
CA ILE A 117 -8.66 15.53 1.53
C ILE A 117 -8.48 15.93 0.07
N TYR A 118 -7.42 15.37 -0.52
CA TYR A 118 -7.08 15.49 -1.93
C TYR A 118 -6.80 14.12 -2.52
N PHE A 119 -6.89 14.00 -3.84
CA PHE A 119 -6.55 12.79 -4.56
C PHE A 119 -5.43 13.07 -5.55
N LEU A 120 -4.36 12.30 -5.45
CA LEU A 120 -3.41 12.15 -6.53
C LEU A 120 -3.95 11.07 -7.48
N ARG A 121 -4.01 11.39 -8.77
CA ARG A 121 -4.21 10.43 -9.86
C ARG A 121 -2.96 10.40 -10.72
N VAL A 122 -2.44 9.20 -10.97
CA VAL A 122 -1.32 8.96 -11.87
C VAL A 122 -1.81 8.08 -13.01
N LEU A 123 -1.70 8.57 -14.25
CA LEU A 123 -1.89 7.79 -15.47
C LEU A 123 -0.50 7.43 -16.01
N VAL A 124 -0.28 6.14 -16.26
CA VAL A 124 0.91 5.62 -16.91
C VAL A 124 0.50 5.00 -18.24
N GLU A 125 1.08 5.47 -19.33
CA GLU A 125 1.00 4.89 -20.67
C GLU A 125 2.40 4.39 -21.03
N ALA A 126 2.66 3.12 -20.75
CA ALA A 126 3.97 2.51 -20.91
C ALA A 126 4.27 2.12 -22.37
N ASP A 127 5.55 2.15 -22.74
CA ASP A 127 6.01 1.88 -24.11
C ASP A 127 5.73 0.43 -24.55
N ASN A 128 5.52 -0.49 -23.59
CA ASN A 128 5.09 -1.86 -23.85
C ASN A 128 3.57 -1.99 -24.11
N GLY A 129 2.85 -0.88 -24.21
CA GLY A 129 1.40 -0.82 -24.45
C GLY A 129 0.54 -0.95 -23.18
N THR A 130 1.13 -1.10 -22.00
CA THR A 130 0.36 -1.15 -20.75
C THR A 130 -0.14 0.25 -20.36
N ILE A 131 -1.43 0.36 -20.06
CA ILE A 131 -2.02 1.58 -19.49
C ILE A 131 -2.49 1.27 -18.07
N GLU A 132 -2.01 2.03 -17.09
CA GLU A 132 -2.39 1.87 -15.68
C GLU A 132 -2.78 3.20 -15.05
N VAL A 133 -3.81 3.17 -14.21
CA VAL A 133 -4.24 4.33 -13.42
C VAL A 133 -4.08 4.00 -11.94
N LEU A 134 -3.22 4.76 -11.27
CA LEU A 134 -2.94 4.66 -9.84
C LEU A 134 -3.53 5.87 -9.12
N SER A 135 -3.95 5.69 -7.87
CA SER A 135 -4.46 6.79 -7.06
C SER A 135 -3.96 6.76 -5.61
N ARG A 136 -3.98 7.92 -4.98
CA ARG A 136 -3.65 8.06 -3.55
C ARG A 136 -4.47 9.18 -2.93
N GLU A 137 -5.13 8.87 -1.82
CA GLU A 137 -5.71 9.88 -0.94
C GLU A 137 -4.59 10.59 -0.16
N LEU A 138 -4.68 11.92 -0.08
CA LEU A 138 -3.73 12.78 0.60
C LEU A 138 -4.49 13.64 1.63
N LEU A 139 -4.05 13.58 2.89
CA LEU A 139 -4.64 14.39 3.95
C LEU A 139 -3.72 15.56 4.31
N LEU A 140 -4.12 16.77 3.92
CA LEU A 140 -3.46 18.02 4.27
C LEU A 140 -4.07 18.59 5.56
N ALA A 141 -3.27 18.62 6.63
CA ALA A 141 -3.67 19.14 7.92
C ALA A 141 -2.55 20.03 8.47
N ARG A 142 -2.59 21.33 8.13
CA ARG A 142 -1.65 22.35 8.62
C ARG A 142 -2.01 22.86 10.00
#